data_AF-A0A1V8SQC6-F1
#
_entry.id   AF-A0A1V8SQC6-F1
#
_cell.length_a   1.000
_cell.length_b   1.000
_cell.length_c   1.000
_cell.angle_alpha   90.00
_cell.angle_beta   90.00
_cell.angle_gamma   90.00
#
_symmetry.space_group_name_H-M   'P 1'
#
loop_
_entity.id
_entity.type
_entity.pdbx_description
1 polymer ?
#
loop_
_entity_poly.entity_id
_entity_poly.type
_entity_poly.pdbx_seq_one_letter_code
_entity_poly.pdbx_strand_id
1 'polypeptide(L)'
;MAQTWSSRLTDLGLRVADAFVEMGELETATRHLDSLLDVDKDEVNFRKALLRVRLGDIDGAQRSIERIASEELRDMVNALLTIANDDWRDAVDAWKSAGEKYSMSDFLQQNAAVCLMYTGRLAESLDILERLAEEHDAYPALLFNLSTVYELCTERAVDRKISLATSLAAKSATPSSGGWARSNADFNL
;
A
#
# COMPACT_ATOMS: atom_id res chain seq x y z
N MET A 1 20.54 16.64 20.47
CA MET A 1 20.77 17.31 19.17
C MET A 1 21.37 16.38 18.12
N ALA A 2 22.45 15.62 18.40
CA ALA A 2 23.03 14.67 17.42
C ALA A 2 22.06 13.56 16.94
N GLN A 3 21.26 13.02 17.87
CA GLN A 3 20.29 11.94 17.57
C GLN A 3 19.18 12.37 16.58
N THR A 4 18.81 13.65 16.58
CA THR A 4 17.82 14.21 15.64
C THR A 4 18.35 14.28 14.22
N TRP A 5 19.64 14.60 14.05
CA TRP A 5 20.26 14.66 12.72
C TRP A 5 20.49 13.28 12.13
N SER A 6 20.88 12.30 12.95
CA SER A 6 21.01 10.91 12.51
C SER A 6 19.67 10.35 12.04
N SER A 7 18.59 10.53 12.82
CA SER A 7 17.24 10.10 12.43
C SER A 7 16.77 10.77 11.13
N ARG A 8 17.04 12.07 10.94
CA ARG A 8 16.71 12.78 9.70
C ARG A 8 17.53 12.30 8.50
N LEU A 9 18.80 11.95 8.71
CA LEU A 9 19.65 11.42 7.65
C LEU A 9 19.16 10.03 7.19
N THR A 10 18.76 9.18 8.13
CA THR A 10 18.12 7.89 7.85
C THR A 10 16.83 8.06 7.05
N ASP A 11 15.93 8.95 7.50
CA ASP A 11 14.68 9.27 6.79
C ASP A 11 14.95 9.81 5.36
N LEU A 12 15.90 10.73 5.22
CA LEU A 12 16.30 11.24 3.91
C LEU A 12 16.86 10.11 3.02
N GLY A 13 17.65 9.20 3.58
CA GLY A 13 18.17 8.04 2.87
C GLY A 13 17.06 7.15 2.29
N LEU A 14 16.02 6.89 3.07
CA LEU A 14 14.84 6.14 2.61
C LEU A 14 14.05 6.88 1.53
N ARG A 15 13.83 8.20 1.68
CA ARG A 15 13.14 9.01 0.67
C ARG A 15 13.89 9.12 -0.65
N VAL A 16 15.22 9.12 -0.61
CA VAL A 16 16.04 9.06 -1.83
C VAL A 16 15.84 7.71 -2.54
N ALA A 17 15.70 6.60 -1.79
CA ALA A 17 15.32 5.33 -2.39
C ALA A 17 13.95 5.42 -3.07
N ASP A 18 12.96 6.02 -2.40
CA ASP A 18 11.61 6.21 -2.95
C ASP A 18 11.62 7.08 -4.22
N ALA A 19 12.40 8.15 -4.24
CA ALA A 19 12.56 8.99 -5.43
C ALA A 19 13.15 8.21 -6.61
N PHE A 20 14.13 7.33 -6.39
CA PHE A 20 14.64 6.45 -7.45
C PHE A 20 13.54 5.50 -7.96
N VAL A 21 12.68 5.00 -7.08
CA VAL A 21 11.54 4.14 -7.48
C VAL A 21 10.53 4.89 -8.32
N GLU A 22 10.20 6.13 -7.95
CA GLU A 22 9.32 7.01 -8.71
C GLU A 22 9.88 7.35 -10.10
N MET A 23 11.20 7.51 -10.20
CA MET A 23 11.91 7.73 -11.46
C MET A 23 12.07 6.46 -12.32
N GLY A 24 11.68 5.29 -11.80
CA GLY A 24 11.84 4.00 -12.49
C GLY A 24 13.25 3.40 -12.38
N GLU A 25 14.14 4.02 -11.62
CA GLU A 25 15.54 3.63 -11.41
C GLU A 25 15.66 2.53 -10.33
N LEU A 26 14.99 1.39 -10.52
CA LEU A 26 14.80 0.35 -9.50
C LEU A 26 16.11 -0.32 -9.05
N GLU A 27 17.06 -0.54 -9.96
CA GLU A 27 18.38 -1.06 -9.61
C GLU A 27 19.19 -0.06 -8.78
N THR A 28 19.08 1.23 -9.11
CA THR A 28 19.75 2.30 -8.37
C THR A 28 19.14 2.44 -6.97
N ALA A 29 17.81 2.35 -6.84
CA ALA A 29 17.13 2.27 -5.55
C ALA A 29 17.67 1.11 -4.69
N THR A 30 17.81 -0.08 -5.29
CA THR A 30 18.34 -1.26 -4.59
C THR A 30 19.77 -1.06 -4.12
N ARG A 31 20.67 -0.58 -5.00
CA ARG A 31 22.07 -0.26 -4.65
C ARG A 31 22.16 0.81 -3.57
N HIS A 32 21.28 1.81 -3.61
CA HIS A 32 21.22 2.86 -2.59
C HIS A 32 20.79 2.30 -1.23
N LEU A 33 19.78 1.44 -1.19
CA LEU A 33 19.35 0.74 0.04
C LEU A 33 20.49 -0.10 0.65
N ASP A 34 21.33 -0.74 -0.17
CA ASP A 34 22.51 -1.48 0.30
C ASP A 34 23.57 -0.59 0.96
N SER A 35 23.58 0.71 0.65
CA SER A 35 24.50 1.68 1.24
C SER A 35 24.06 2.23 2.60
N LEU A 36 22.81 1.97 3.01
CA LEU A 36 22.23 2.46 4.25
C LEU A 36 22.66 1.56 5.43
N LEU A 37 23.58 2.05 6.27
CA LEU A 37 24.17 1.27 7.38
C LEU A 37 23.45 1.45 8.72
N ASP A 38 22.98 2.66 9.03
CA ASP A 38 22.39 3.04 10.33
C ASP A 38 20.85 3.09 10.27
N VAL A 39 20.26 2.22 9.45
CA VAL A 39 18.82 2.11 9.26
C VAL A 39 18.34 0.77 9.79
N ASP A 40 17.08 0.72 10.21
CA ASP A 40 16.46 -0.54 10.61
C ASP A 40 16.60 -1.57 9.47
N LYS A 41 17.16 -2.72 9.81
CA LYS A 41 17.43 -3.80 8.86
C LYS A 41 16.14 -4.39 8.33
N ASP A 42 15.09 -4.44 9.14
CA ASP A 42 13.79 -4.94 8.72
C ASP A 42 13.20 -4.02 7.65
N GLU A 43 13.23 -2.70 7.87
CA GLU A 43 12.79 -1.69 6.89
C GLU A 43 13.56 -1.79 5.56
N VAL A 44 14.89 -1.87 5.62
CA VAL A 44 15.72 -1.98 4.42
C VAL A 44 15.44 -3.28 3.67
N ASN A 45 15.38 -4.41 4.38
CA ASN A 45 15.14 -5.71 3.74
C ASN A 45 13.71 -5.82 3.18
N PHE A 46 12.72 -5.22 3.84
CA PHE A 46 11.34 -5.14 3.36
C PHE A 46 11.25 -4.35 2.06
N ARG A 47 11.82 -3.13 1.99
CA ARG A 47 11.85 -2.34 0.74
C ARG A 47 12.58 -3.07 -0.39
N LYS A 48 13.70 -3.73 -0.09
CA LYS A 48 14.41 -4.57 -1.07
C LYS A 48 13.54 -5.73 -1.55
N ALA A 49 12.77 -6.36 -0.67
CA ALA A 49 11.86 -7.43 -1.05
C ALA A 49 10.79 -6.91 -2.01
N LEU A 50 10.14 -5.79 -1.68
CA LEU A 50 9.13 -5.16 -2.54
C LEU A 50 9.67 -4.79 -3.93
N LEU A 51 10.89 -4.22 -4.00
CA LEU A 51 11.54 -3.89 -5.28
C LEU A 51 11.78 -5.13 -6.13
N ARG A 52 12.21 -6.23 -5.50
CA ARG A 52 12.48 -7.49 -6.20
C ARG A 52 11.20 -8.16 -6.69
N VAL A 53 10.13 -8.14 -5.88
CA VAL A 53 8.79 -8.55 -6.34
C VAL A 53 8.38 -7.75 -7.57
N ARG A 54 8.53 -6.41 -7.55
CA ARG A 54 8.21 -5.54 -8.70
C ARG A 54 9.04 -5.84 -9.95
N LEU A 55 10.28 -6.28 -9.78
CA LEU A 55 11.19 -6.68 -10.86
C LEU A 55 10.95 -8.12 -11.35
N GLY A 56 10.12 -8.91 -10.67
CA GLY A 56 9.95 -10.34 -10.93
C GLY A 56 11.11 -11.21 -10.40
N ASP A 57 12.02 -10.67 -9.59
CA ASP A 57 13.08 -11.42 -8.91
C ASP A 57 12.52 -12.10 -7.64
N ILE A 58 11.76 -13.18 -7.84
CA ILE A 58 11.12 -13.95 -6.76
C ILE A 58 12.17 -14.52 -5.79
N ASP A 59 13.24 -15.11 -6.32
CA ASP A 59 14.30 -15.71 -5.52
C ASP A 59 15.01 -14.66 -4.64
N GLY A 60 15.26 -13.48 -5.19
CA GLY A 60 15.85 -12.39 -4.44
C GLY A 60 14.89 -11.80 -3.41
N ALA A 61 13.59 -11.72 -3.70
CA ALA A 61 12.60 -11.32 -2.72
C ALA A 61 12.64 -12.28 -1.52
N GLN A 62 12.65 -13.60 -1.75
CA GLN A 62 12.74 -14.62 -0.71
C GLN A 62 13.98 -14.45 0.18
N ARG A 63 15.16 -14.23 -0.43
CA ARG A 63 16.42 -13.97 0.33
C ARG A 63 16.38 -12.68 1.15
N SER A 64 15.54 -11.72 0.79
CA SER A 64 15.31 -10.51 1.59
C SER A 64 14.37 -10.81 2.76
N ILE A 65 13.30 -11.59 2.54
CA ILE A 65 12.34 -11.99 3.56
C ILE A 65 13.01 -12.78 4.69
N GLU A 66 13.94 -13.68 4.36
CA GLU A 66 14.73 -14.45 5.34
C GLU A 66 15.53 -13.57 6.31
N ARG A 67 15.81 -12.31 5.93
CA ARG A 67 16.55 -11.34 6.74
C ARG A 67 15.65 -10.40 7.54
N ILE A 68 14.33 -10.49 7.38
CA ILE A 68 13.34 -9.70 8.11
C ILE A 68 12.96 -10.46 9.39
N ALA A 69 13.17 -9.84 10.55
CA ALA A 69 12.77 -10.42 11.83
C ALA A 69 11.25 -10.33 12.03
N SER A 70 10.66 -9.19 11.70
CA SER A 70 9.22 -8.90 11.83
C SER A 70 8.38 -9.90 11.04
N GLU A 71 7.52 -10.63 11.76
CA GLU A 71 6.58 -11.56 11.15
C GLU A 71 5.55 -10.84 10.28
N GLU A 72 5.10 -9.66 10.69
CA GLU A 72 4.16 -8.82 9.93
C GLU A 72 4.71 -8.48 8.54
N LEU A 73 5.94 -7.97 8.50
CA LEU A 73 6.59 -7.62 7.23
C LEU A 73 6.82 -8.85 6.35
N ARG A 74 7.17 -10.01 6.94
CA ARG A 74 7.32 -11.27 6.20
C ARG A 74 6.00 -11.74 5.60
N ASP A 75 4.93 -11.76 6.39
CA ASP A 75 3.60 -12.21 5.95
C ASP A 75 3.07 -11.33 4.80
N MET A 76 3.30 -10.01 4.86
CA MET A 76 2.96 -9.09 3.78
C MET A 76 3.69 -9.39 2.47
N VAL A 77 5.01 -9.60 2.49
CA VAL A 77 5.74 -9.89 1.26
C VAL A 77 5.40 -11.29 0.74
N ASN A 78 5.20 -12.27 1.61
CA ASN A 78 4.77 -13.61 1.20
C ASN A 78 3.41 -13.57 0.49
N ALA A 79 2.45 -12.77 0.97
CA ALA A 79 1.17 -12.60 0.29
C ALA A 79 1.28 -11.86 -1.06
N LEU A 80 2.31 -11.04 -1.27
CA LEU A 80 2.61 -10.49 -2.61
C LEU A 80 3.26 -11.54 -3.53
N LEU A 81 4.06 -12.45 -2.97
CA LEU A 81 4.67 -13.53 -3.75
C LEU A 81 3.65 -14.56 -4.24
N THR A 82 2.59 -14.84 -3.47
CA THR A 82 1.49 -15.71 -3.96
C THR A 82 0.77 -15.07 -5.15
N ILE A 83 0.54 -13.75 -5.11
CA ILE A 83 0.03 -13.00 -6.27
C ILE A 83 0.98 -13.11 -7.47
N ALA A 84 2.29 -12.97 -7.25
CA ALA A 84 3.28 -13.06 -8.32
C ALA A 84 3.33 -14.45 -9.01
N ASN A 85 2.87 -15.49 -8.31
CA ASN A 85 2.74 -16.86 -8.83
C ASN A 85 1.35 -17.17 -9.43
N ASP A 86 0.47 -16.18 -9.58
CA ASP A 86 -0.91 -16.33 -10.09
C ASP A 86 -1.85 -17.15 -9.15
N ASP A 87 -1.44 -17.36 -7.90
CA ASP A 87 -2.20 -18.10 -6.89
C ASP A 87 -3.17 -17.19 -6.11
N TRP A 88 -4.13 -16.59 -6.83
CA TRP A 88 -5.01 -15.55 -6.28
C TRP A 88 -5.88 -16.00 -5.10
N ARG A 89 -6.26 -17.28 -5.03
CA ARG A 89 -7.08 -17.80 -3.93
C ARG A 89 -6.29 -17.85 -2.63
N ASP A 90 -5.08 -18.39 -2.69
CA ASP A 90 -4.18 -18.47 -1.55
C ASP A 90 -3.74 -17.06 -1.11
N ALA A 91 -3.59 -16.13 -2.06
CA ALA A 91 -3.39 -14.72 -1.76
C ALA A 91 -4.54 -14.11 -0.95
N VAL A 92 -5.81 -14.38 -1.31
CA VAL A 92 -6.97 -13.90 -0.52
C VAL A 92 -6.87 -14.37 0.94
N ASP A 93 -6.60 -15.66 1.14
CA ASP A 93 -6.54 -16.25 2.48
C ASP A 93 -5.37 -15.69 3.29
N ALA A 94 -4.22 -15.49 2.65
CA ALA A 94 -3.05 -14.86 3.26
C ALA A 94 -3.34 -13.42 3.70
N TRP A 95 -3.94 -12.59 2.82
CA TRP A 95 -4.27 -11.20 3.15
C TRP A 95 -5.33 -11.08 4.25
N LYS A 96 -6.36 -11.93 4.23
CA LYS A 96 -7.39 -11.94 5.28
C LYS A 96 -6.79 -12.34 6.63
N SER A 97 -5.99 -13.41 6.64
CA SER A 97 -5.31 -13.89 7.85
C SER A 97 -4.35 -12.83 8.42
N ALA A 98 -3.62 -12.11 7.57
CA ALA A 98 -2.79 -10.99 7.97
C ALA A 98 -3.63 -9.82 8.53
N GLY A 99 -4.76 -9.50 7.89
CA GLY A 99 -5.66 -8.43 8.31
C GLY A 99 -6.34 -8.67 9.67
N GLU A 100 -6.54 -9.93 10.06
CA GLU A 100 -7.03 -10.31 11.40
C GLU A 100 -5.94 -10.22 12.48
N LYS A 101 -4.67 -10.36 12.08
CA LYS A 101 -3.52 -10.49 12.98
C LYS A 101 -2.83 -9.17 13.29
N TYR A 102 -2.83 -8.23 12.34
CA TYR A 102 -2.01 -7.01 12.40
C TYR A 102 -2.85 -5.73 12.44
N SER A 103 -2.32 -4.69 13.08
CA SER A 103 -2.99 -3.40 13.24
C SER A 103 -3.03 -2.55 11.96
N MET A 104 -2.20 -2.86 10.96
CA MET A 104 -2.24 -2.21 9.63
C MET A 104 -3.34 -2.79 8.73
N SER A 105 -4.56 -2.89 9.27
CA SER A 105 -5.65 -3.66 8.67
C SER A 105 -6.08 -3.17 7.29
N ASP A 106 -5.98 -1.88 7.02
CA ASP A 106 -6.69 -1.26 5.88
C ASP A 106 -6.03 -1.63 4.55
N PHE A 107 -4.70 -1.54 4.49
CA PHE A 107 -3.92 -1.93 3.32
C PHE A 107 -4.04 -3.44 3.04
N LEU A 108 -4.02 -4.25 4.09
CA LEU A 108 -4.15 -5.71 3.99
C LEU A 108 -5.53 -6.09 3.46
N GLN A 109 -6.59 -5.50 4.02
CA GLN A 109 -7.96 -5.69 3.55
C GLN A 109 -8.16 -5.22 2.12
N GLN A 110 -7.54 -4.10 1.73
CA GLN A 110 -7.60 -3.62 0.36
C GLN A 110 -6.95 -4.60 -0.62
N ASN A 111 -5.78 -5.15 -0.29
CA ASN A 111 -5.14 -6.17 -1.13
C ASN A 111 -5.98 -7.46 -1.19
N ALA A 112 -6.61 -7.87 -0.09
CA ALA A 112 -7.58 -8.96 -0.11
C ALA A 112 -8.74 -8.67 -1.07
N ALA A 113 -9.31 -7.45 -1.02
CA ALA A 113 -10.39 -7.04 -1.90
C ALA A 113 -9.99 -7.05 -3.38
N VAL A 114 -8.77 -6.64 -3.71
CA VAL A 114 -8.25 -6.73 -5.08
C VAL A 114 -8.12 -8.19 -5.51
N CYS A 115 -7.55 -9.07 -4.69
CA CYS A 115 -7.47 -10.50 -5.00
C CYS A 115 -8.86 -11.14 -5.17
N LEU A 116 -9.86 -10.68 -4.41
CA LEU A 116 -11.25 -11.09 -4.58
C LEU A 116 -11.82 -10.68 -5.94
N MET A 117 -11.42 -9.53 -6.49
CA MET A 117 -11.80 -9.14 -7.86
C MET A 117 -11.22 -10.11 -8.89
N TYR A 118 -9.94 -10.46 -8.78
CA TYR A 118 -9.26 -11.40 -9.68
C TYR A 118 -9.85 -12.82 -9.61
N THR A 119 -10.41 -13.21 -8.46
CA THR A 119 -11.12 -14.50 -8.31
C THR A 119 -12.60 -14.45 -8.67
N GLY A 120 -13.11 -13.31 -9.15
CA GLY A 120 -14.52 -13.13 -9.54
C GLY A 120 -15.49 -12.95 -8.37
N ARG A 121 -15.01 -12.84 -7.14
CA ARG A 121 -15.81 -12.67 -5.92
C ARG A 121 -16.15 -11.20 -5.67
N LEU A 122 -16.75 -10.55 -6.67
CA LEU A 122 -16.93 -9.10 -6.72
C LEU A 122 -17.81 -8.54 -5.58
N ALA A 123 -18.84 -9.27 -5.14
CA ALA A 123 -19.69 -8.83 -4.04
C ALA A 123 -18.95 -8.72 -2.71
N GLU A 124 -18.03 -9.66 -2.43
CA GLU A 124 -17.23 -9.63 -1.19
C GLU A 124 -16.13 -8.55 -1.28
N SER A 125 -15.55 -8.36 -2.47
CA SER A 125 -14.63 -7.24 -2.72
C SER A 125 -15.29 -5.89 -2.48
N LEU A 126 -16.52 -5.70 -3.01
CA LEU A 126 -17.28 -4.47 -2.86
C LEU A 126 -17.58 -4.17 -1.39
N ASP A 127 -18.05 -5.17 -0.62
CA ASP A 127 -18.32 -5.01 0.82
C ASP A 127 -17.09 -4.51 1.59
N ILE A 128 -15.92 -5.13 1.34
CA ILE A 128 -14.66 -4.71 2.00
C ILE A 128 -14.30 -3.28 1.63
N LEU A 129 -14.37 -2.93 0.34
CA LEU A 129 -13.96 -1.61 -0.12
C LEU A 129 -14.93 -0.50 0.36
N GLU A 130 -16.24 -0.75 0.37
CA GLU A 130 -17.23 0.21 0.88
C GLU A 130 -17.06 0.43 2.38
N ARG A 131 -16.87 -0.64 3.16
CA ARG A 131 -16.60 -0.55 4.60
C ARG A 131 -15.32 0.22 4.90
N LEU A 132 -14.22 -0.05 4.17
CA LEU A 132 -12.99 0.73 4.32
C LEU A 132 -13.21 2.22 4.03
N ALA A 133 -14.04 2.55 3.03
CA ALA A 133 -14.38 3.94 2.71
C ALA A 133 -15.33 4.59 3.73
N GLU A 134 -16.04 3.81 4.56
CA GLU A 134 -16.82 4.31 5.70
C GLU A 134 -15.94 4.53 6.93
N GLU A 135 -15.03 3.62 7.21
CA GLU A 135 -14.18 3.62 8.41
C GLU A 135 -13.01 4.62 8.32
N HIS A 136 -12.46 4.84 7.12
CA HIS A 136 -11.23 5.62 6.93
C HIS A 136 -11.39 6.82 6.01
N ASP A 137 -10.37 7.70 6.01
CA ASP A 137 -10.22 8.73 4.99
C ASP A 137 -9.97 8.09 3.62
N ALA A 138 -10.52 8.70 2.57
CA ALA A 138 -10.28 8.21 1.23
C ALA A 138 -8.86 8.53 0.76
N TYR A 139 -8.20 7.53 0.18
CA TYR A 139 -6.89 7.65 -0.47
C TYR A 139 -6.98 7.16 -1.92
N PRO A 140 -6.06 7.57 -2.82
CA PRO A 140 -6.18 7.34 -4.25
C PRO A 140 -6.41 5.88 -4.65
N ALA A 141 -5.70 4.94 -4.03
CA ALA A 141 -5.86 3.51 -4.32
C ALA A 141 -7.25 2.99 -3.94
N LEU A 142 -7.82 3.43 -2.80
CA LEU A 142 -9.18 3.02 -2.38
C LEU A 142 -10.23 3.51 -3.35
N LEU A 143 -10.15 4.78 -3.74
CA LEU A 143 -11.07 5.37 -4.72
C LEU A 143 -10.97 4.69 -6.09
N PHE A 144 -9.76 4.37 -6.53
CA PHE A 144 -9.54 3.66 -7.78
C PHE A 144 -10.15 2.24 -7.75
N ASN A 145 -9.92 1.49 -6.68
CA ASN A 145 -10.45 0.14 -6.53
C ASN A 145 -11.98 0.13 -6.41
N LEU A 146 -12.56 1.07 -5.64
CA LEU A 146 -14.02 1.27 -5.56
C LEU A 146 -14.63 1.62 -6.92
N SER A 147 -14.01 2.56 -7.63
CA SER A 147 -14.44 2.94 -8.97
C SER A 147 -14.42 1.74 -9.91
N THR A 148 -13.38 0.90 -9.83
CA THR A 148 -13.24 -0.31 -10.65
C THR A 148 -14.31 -1.34 -10.31
N VAL A 149 -14.52 -1.67 -9.04
CA VAL A 149 -15.53 -2.66 -8.65
C VAL A 149 -16.96 -2.19 -8.95
N TYR A 150 -17.25 -0.89 -8.88
CA TYR A 150 -18.55 -0.36 -9.31
C TYR A 150 -18.81 -0.59 -10.80
N GLU A 151 -17.81 -0.35 -11.65
CA GLU A 151 -17.93 -0.62 -13.10
C GLU A 151 -18.11 -2.11 -13.40
N LEU A 152 -17.54 -2.99 -12.58
CA LEU A 152 -17.69 -4.44 -12.73
C LEU A 152 -19.03 -4.99 -12.20
N CYS A 153 -19.60 -4.36 -11.16
CA CYS A 153 -20.77 -4.87 -10.45
C CYS A 153 -22.10 -4.30 -10.91
N THR A 154 -22.12 -3.12 -11.56
CA THR A 154 -23.39 -2.42 -11.82
C THR A 154 -23.35 -1.49 -13.03
N GLU A 155 -24.45 -1.44 -13.77
CA GLU A 155 -24.67 -0.44 -14.83
C GLU A 155 -24.88 0.99 -14.28
N ARG A 156 -25.11 1.12 -12.97
CA ARG A 156 -25.28 2.42 -12.27
C ARG A 156 -23.99 2.89 -11.61
N ALA A 157 -22.83 2.54 -12.19
CA ALA A 157 -21.53 2.87 -11.64
C ALA A 157 -21.35 4.39 -11.44
N VAL A 158 -21.87 5.21 -12.36
CA VAL A 158 -21.84 6.68 -12.26
C VAL A 158 -22.57 7.16 -11.01
N ASP A 159 -23.80 6.69 -10.78
CA ASP A 159 -24.59 7.05 -9.59
C ASP A 159 -23.86 6.66 -8.30
N ARG A 160 -23.27 5.46 -8.27
CA ARG A 160 -22.50 4.97 -7.11
C ARG A 160 -21.28 5.84 -6.83
N LYS A 161 -20.52 6.22 -7.86
CA LYS A 161 -19.35 7.10 -7.73
C LYS A 161 -19.73 8.49 -7.23
N ILE A 162 -20.84 9.06 -7.73
CA ILE A 162 -21.37 10.35 -7.25
C ILE A 162 -21.79 10.24 -5.78
N SER A 163 -22.49 9.17 -5.40
CA SER A 163 -22.90 8.93 -4.02
C SER A 163 -21.69 8.79 -3.09
N LEU A 164 -20.67 8.02 -3.49
CA LEU A 164 -19.43 7.86 -2.74
C LEU A 164 -18.71 9.20 -2.55
N ALA A 165 -18.53 9.97 -3.63
CA ALA A 165 -17.89 11.28 -3.56
C ALA A 165 -18.64 12.25 -2.64
N THR A 166 -19.97 12.24 -2.69
CA THR A 166 -20.82 13.08 -1.83
C THR A 166 -20.70 12.66 -0.36
N SER A 167 -20.70 11.35 -0.08
CA SER A 167 -20.52 10.80 1.27
C SER A 167 -19.15 11.18 1.87
N LEU A 168 -18.08 10.99 1.10
CA LEU A 168 -16.72 11.31 1.55
C LEU A 168 -16.52 12.81 1.76
N ALA A 169 -17.09 13.66 0.91
CA ALA A 169 -17.03 15.11 1.07
C ALA A 169 -17.78 15.61 2.32
N ALA A 170 -18.75 14.84 2.82
CA ALA A 170 -19.50 15.17 4.03
C ALA A 170 -18.77 14.74 5.33
N LYS A 171 -17.71 13.93 5.24
CA LYS A 171 -16.92 13.54 6.42
C LYS A 171 -16.15 14.73 6.99
N SER A 172 -16.01 14.76 8.32
CA SER A 172 -15.18 15.76 8.98
C SER A 172 -13.72 15.59 8.59
N ALA A 173 -13.08 16.68 8.16
CA ALA A 173 -11.65 16.67 7.87
C ALA A 173 -10.86 16.26 9.11
N THR A 174 -10.05 15.22 8.97
CA THR A 174 -9.06 14.76 9.93
C THR A 174 -7.68 15.35 9.55
N PRO A 175 -6.68 15.28 10.44
CA PRO A 175 -5.31 15.61 10.08
C PRO A 175 -4.76 14.77 8.91
N SER A 176 -5.30 13.57 8.67
CA SER A 176 -4.95 12.68 7.55
C SER A 176 -5.67 13.01 6.24
N SER A 177 -6.80 13.72 6.27
CA SER A 177 -7.51 14.15 5.05
C SER A 177 -6.72 15.14 4.18
N GLY A 178 -5.55 15.61 4.65
CA GLY A 178 -4.74 16.61 3.97
C GLY A 178 -5.39 17.99 3.97
N GLY A 179 -4.65 19.03 3.55
CA GLY A 179 -5.21 20.37 3.31
C GLY A 179 -5.30 21.31 4.51
N TRP A 180 -5.09 20.87 5.75
CA TRP A 180 -5.12 21.77 6.93
C TRP A 180 -4.00 22.83 6.95
N ALA A 181 -2.94 22.63 6.15
CA ALA A 181 -1.78 23.51 6.07
C ALA A 181 -1.57 24.17 4.69
N ARG A 182 -2.53 24.06 3.77
CA ARG A 182 -2.46 24.86 2.53
C ARG A 182 -3.04 26.23 2.83
N SER A 183 -2.17 27.19 3.15
CA SER A 183 -2.59 28.58 3.20
C SER A 183 -3.12 28.99 1.83
N ASN A 184 -4.07 29.93 1.78
CA ASN A 184 -4.62 30.45 0.51
C ASN A 184 -3.56 30.95 -0.50
N ALA A 185 -2.29 31.13 -0.08
CA ALA A 185 -1.19 31.49 -0.98
C ALA A 185 -0.77 30.37 -1.96
N ASP A 186 -1.14 29.10 -1.70
CA ASP A 186 -0.82 27.98 -2.60
C ASP A 186 -1.83 27.81 -3.75
N PHE A 187 -2.93 28.58 -3.74
CA PHE A 187 -3.88 28.69 -4.85
C PHE A 187 -3.60 29.96 -5.66
N ASN A 188 -2.44 30.05 -6.30
CA ASN A 188 -2.26 31.05 -7.35
C ASN A 188 -2.88 30.54 -8.65
N LEU A 189 -4.01 31.14 -9.03
CA LEU A 189 -4.58 31.18 -10.38
C LEU A 189 -3.64 31.92 -11.34
#